data_AF-A0A925Y8K6-F1
#
_entry.id   AF-A0A925Y8K6-F1
#
_cell.length_a   1.000
_cell.length_b   1.000
_cell.length_c   1.000
_cell.angle_alpha   90.00
_cell.angle_beta   90.00
_cell.angle_gamma   90.00
#
_symmetry.space_group_name_H-M   'P 1'
#
loop_
_entity.id
_entity.type
_entity.pdbx_description
1 polymer ?
#
loop_
_entity_poly.entity_id
_entity_poly.type
_entity_poly.pdbx_seq_one_letter_code
_entity_poly.pdbx_strand_id
1 'polypeptide(L)'
;FWTDKKKTEKWFASFELENITHYKMTTQEFVRSDVYRDLNHVDILFVDGFHSEEQARQDHEAFLEKMNENAIAFFHDSVTERNSRMYGAEKIYQYGVCRYLDQLKTDARFQVFDFPFTDGLTLVRKNTGRKIFDPRKLDPQP
;
A
#
# COMPACT_ATOMS: atom_id res chain seq x y z
N PHE A 1 -18.94 10.21 -2.95
CA PHE A 1 -18.49 9.52 -4.17
C PHE A 1 -18.11 8.08 -3.82
N TRP A 2 -17.01 7.85 -3.10
CA TRP A 2 -16.53 6.52 -2.66
C TRP A 2 -17.50 5.65 -1.83
N THR A 3 -18.53 6.25 -1.24
CA THR A 3 -19.54 5.53 -0.45
C THR A 3 -20.65 4.88 -1.29
N ASP A 4 -20.60 5.04 -2.61
CA ASP A 4 -21.60 4.56 -3.57
C ASP A 4 -20.91 3.86 -4.74
N LYS A 5 -21.01 2.53 -4.76
CA LYS A 5 -20.38 1.66 -5.76
C LYS A 5 -20.73 2.08 -7.19
N LYS A 6 -22.02 2.36 -7.47
CA LYS A 6 -22.48 2.70 -8.83
C LYS A 6 -21.91 4.03 -9.30
N LYS A 7 -21.78 5.00 -8.40
CA LYS A 7 -21.16 6.29 -8.73
C LYS A 7 -19.67 6.15 -8.99
N THR A 8 -18.97 5.35 -8.18
CA THR A 8 -17.55 5.08 -8.36
C THR A 8 -17.28 4.40 -9.71
N GLU A 9 -18.01 3.34 -10.03
CA GLU A 9 -17.86 2.62 -11.30
C GLU A 9 -18.18 3.52 -12.50
N LYS A 10 -19.27 4.30 -12.45
CA LYS A 10 -19.64 5.23 -13.53
C LYS A 10 -18.56 6.27 -13.81
N TRP A 11 -17.88 6.76 -12.78
CA TRP A 11 -16.81 7.73 -12.94
C TRP A 11 -15.57 7.13 -13.60
N PHE A 12 -15.12 5.95 -13.18
CA PHE A 12 -13.99 5.28 -13.84
C PHE A 12 -14.33 4.90 -15.29
N ALA A 13 -15.56 4.45 -15.54
CA ALA A 13 -16.03 4.17 -16.90
C ALA A 13 -16.03 5.43 -17.80
N SER A 14 -16.15 6.64 -17.24
CA SER A 14 -16.05 7.87 -18.03
C SER A 14 -14.63 8.16 -18.55
N PHE A 15 -13.63 7.44 -18.04
CA PHE A 15 -12.25 7.42 -18.54
C PHE A 15 -11.93 6.13 -19.32
N GLU A 16 -12.94 5.35 -19.72
CA GLU A 16 -12.77 4.06 -20.40
C GLU A 16 -12.04 2.99 -19.54
N LEU A 17 -12.06 3.16 -18.22
CA LEU A 17 -11.48 2.21 -17.26
C LEU A 17 -12.55 1.23 -16.77
N GLU A 18 -12.68 0.12 -17.48
CA GLU A 18 -13.68 -0.93 -17.18
C GLU A 18 -13.16 -2.04 -16.27
N ASN A 19 -11.86 -2.04 -15.96
CA ASN A 19 -11.17 -3.03 -15.13
C ASN A 19 -11.14 -2.65 -13.64
N ILE A 20 -12.02 -1.77 -13.19
CA ILE A 20 -12.10 -1.31 -11.80
C ILE A 20 -13.24 -2.01 -11.08
N THR A 21 -12.93 -2.69 -9.99
CA THR A 21 -13.94 -3.25 -9.09
C THR A 21 -13.89 -2.55 -7.74
N HIS A 22 -15.03 -2.00 -7.32
CA HIS A 22 -15.15 -1.31 -6.04
C HIS A 22 -15.84 -2.17 -4.98
N TYR A 23 -15.16 -2.33 -3.84
CA TYR A 23 -15.69 -3.00 -2.65
C TYR A 23 -15.91 -1.97 -1.54
N LYS A 24 -17.17 -1.69 -1.23
CA LYS A 24 -17.53 -0.81 -0.11
C LYS A 24 -17.46 -1.59 1.20
N MET A 25 -16.24 -1.79 1.68
CA MET A 25 -15.91 -2.57 2.87
C MET A 25 -14.73 -1.90 3.59
N THR A 26 -14.61 -2.10 4.90
CA THR A 26 -13.33 -1.89 5.58
C THR A 26 -12.34 -2.98 5.18
N THR A 27 -11.04 -2.77 5.41
CA THR A 27 -10.04 -3.83 5.20
C THR A 27 -10.39 -5.10 5.99
N GLN A 28 -10.84 -4.95 7.24
CA GLN A 28 -11.18 -6.08 8.11
C GLN A 28 -12.42 -6.86 7.61
N GLU A 29 -13.35 -6.19 6.96
CA GLU A 29 -14.47 -6.83 6.27
C GLU A 29 -14.01 -7.51 4.99
N PHE A 30 -13.19 -6.82 4.18
CA PHE A 30 -12.71 -7.32 2.90
C PHE A 30 -11.92 -8.61 3.05
N VAL A 31 -10.98 -8.69 4.00
CA VAL A 31 -10.14 -9.88 4.22
C VAL A 31 -10.93 -11.14 4.65
N ARG A 32 -12.17 -10.96 5.10
CA ARG A 32 -13.09 -12.06 5.47
C ARG A 32 -13.99 -12.50 4.33
N SER A 33 -13.99 -11.79 3.21
CA SER A 33 -14.86 -12.05 2.08
C SER A 33 -14.35 -13.18 1.18
N ASP A 34 -15.28 -13.78 0.44
CA ASP A 34 -14.97 -14.77 -0.60
C ASP A 34 -14.07 -14.16 -1.68
N VAL A 35 -14.28 -12.88 -2.00
CA VAL A 35 -13.47 -12.12 -2.96
C VAL A 35 -12.00 -12.10 -2.57
N TYR A 36 -11.71 -11.80 -1.30
CA TYR A 36 -10.33 -11.78 -0.82
C TYR A 36 -9.71 -13.17 -0.83
N ARG A 37 -10.49 -14.20 -0.46
CA ARG A 37 -10.04 -15.59 -0.51
C ARG A 37 -9.64 -15.99 -1.94
N ASP A 38 -10.46 -15.62 -2.92
CA ASP A 38 -10.27 -15.92 -4.35
C ASP A 38 -9.28 -14.98 -5.04
N LEU A 39 -8.79 -13.95 -4.35
CA LEU A 39 -7.76 -13.06 -4.87
C LEU A 39 -6.46 -13.84 -5.08
N ASN A 40 -6.02 -13.94 -6.33
CA ASN A 40 -4.83 -14.72 -6.71
C ASN A 40 -3.55 -14.08 -6.15
N HIS A 41 -3.13 -12.97 -6.75
CA HIS A 41 -1.95 -12.23 -6.33
C HIS A 41 -2.17 -10.72 -6.48
N VAL A 42 -1.42 -9.97 -5.68
CA VAL A 42 -1.34 -8.51 -5.73
C VAL A 42 0.07 -8.13 -6.16
N ASP A 43 0.18 -7.45 -7.30
CA ASP A 43 1.45 -6.86 -7.77
C ASP A 43 1.71 -5.49 -7.15
N ILE A 44 0.66 -4.72 -6.94
CA ILE A 44 0.73 -3.37 -6.37
C ILE A 44 -0.35 -3.24 -5.29
N LEU A 45 0.10 -2.94 -4.08
CA LEU A 45 -0.75 -2.53 -2.97
C LEU A 45 -0.61 -1.02 -2.78
N PHE A 46 -1.71 -0.30 -2.63
CA PHE A 46 -1.69 1.13 -2.35
C PHE A 46 -2.47 1.40 -1.06
N VAL A 47 -1.79 1.88 -0.03
CA VAL A 47 -2.35 2.14 1.31
C VAL A 47 -2.53 3.65 1.49
N ASP A 48 -3.78 4.08 1.52
CA ASP A 48 -4.20 5.47 1.70
C ASP A 48 -5.51 5.55 2.53
N GLY A 49 -5.51 4.83 3.64
CA GLY A 49 -6.65 4.68 4.55
C GLY A 49 -6.68 5.73 5.66
N PHE A 50 -6.96 5.30 6.90
CA PHE A 50 -7.14 6.17 8.07
C PHE A 50 -5.84 6.80 8.63
N HIS A 51 -4.73 6.72 7.90
CA HIS A 51 -3.38 7.27 8.20
C HIS A 51 -2.82 7.04 9.62
N SER A 52 -3.42 6.19 10.44
CA SER A 52 -2.86 5.77 11.73
C SER A 52 -1.80 4.69 11.53
N GLU A 53 -0.85 4.59 12.46
CA GLU A 53 0.16 3.52 12.47
C GLU A 53 -0.51 2.13 12.43
N GLU A 54 -1.51 1.93 13.29
CA GLU A 54 -2.22 0.65 13.42
C GLU A 54 -2.95 0.27 12.13
N GLN A 55 -3.66 1.21 11.50
CA GLN A 55 -4.40 0.91 10.27
C GLN A 55 -3.46 0.65 9.11
N ALA A 56 -2.39 1.44 8.95
CA ALA A 56 -1.39 1.22 7.91
C ALA A 56 -0.71 -0.17 8.05
N ARG A 57 -0.41 -0.57 9.29
CA ARG A 57 0.09 -1.91 9.59
C ARG A 57 -0.92 -2.98 9.21
N GLN A 58 -2.16 -2.85 9.67
CA GLN A 58 -3.22 -3.83 9.38
C GLN A 58 -3.46 -3.97 7.87
N ASP A 59 -3.50 -2.86 7.13
CA ASP A 59 -3.69 -2.85 5.68
C ASP A 59 -2.53 -3.53 4.95
N HIS A 60 -1.29 -3.30 5.38
CA HIS A 60 -0.15 -3.96 4.78
C HIS A 60 -0.10 -5.45 5.11
N GLU A 61 -0.17 -5.80 6.39
CA GLU A 61 -0.03 -7.17 6.88
C GLU A 61 -1.16 -8.07 6.38
N ALA A 62 -2.38 -7.53 6.27
CA ALA A 62 -3.51 -8.22 5.67
C ALA A 62 -3.19 -8.78 4.29
N PHE A 63 -2.50 -8.02 3.45
CA PHE A 63 -2.23 -8.39 2.06
C PHE A 63 -0.84 -9.00 1.83
N LEU A 64 0.02 -9.07 2.85
CA LEU A 64 1.38 -9.61 2.72
C LEU A 64 1.40 -11.02 2.10
N GLU A 65 0.45 -11.88 2.44
CA GLU A 65 0.36 -13.24 1.88
C GLU A 65 -0.14 -13.27 0.44
N LYS A 66 -0.91 -12.27 0.02
CA LYS A 66 -1.41 -12.11 -1.35
C LYS A 66 -0.42 -11.39 -2.26
N MET A 67 0.52 -10.64 -1.70
CA MET A 67 1.58 -9.98 -2.44
C MET A 67 2.58 -10.99 -2.99
N ASN A 68 2.82 -10.96 -4.30
CA ASN A 68 3.84 -11.81 -4.91
C ASN A 68 5.28 -11.35 -4.54
N GLU A 69 6.29 -12.09 -5.00
CA GLU A 69 7.71 -11.84 -4.69
C GLU A 69 8.24 -10.49 -5.18
N ASN A 70 7.67 -9.96 -6.26
CA ASN A 70 8.06 -8.70 -6.88
C ASN A 70 7.10 -7.56 -6.54
N ALA A 71 6.09 -7.84 -5.71
CA ALA A 71 5.05 -6.88 -5.41
C ALA A 71 5.59 -5.69 -4.64
N ILE A 72 4.96 -4.55 -4.88
CA ILE A 72 5.30 -3.27 -4.27
C ILE A 72 4.08 -2.76 -3.50
N ALA A 73 4.29 -2.35 -2.26
CA ALA A 73 3.34 -1.58 -1.49
C ALA A 73 3.73 -0.11 -1.49
N PHE A 74 2.77 0.77 -1.73
CA PHE A 74 2.91 2.21 -1.60
C PHE A 74 2.11 2.68 -0.39
N PHE A 75 2.70 3.57 0.41
CA PHE A 75 2.06 4.21 1.54
C PHE A 75 2.02 5.71 1.30
N HIS A 76 0.83 6.29 1.30
CA HIS A 76 0.62 7.73 1.17
C HIS A 76 0.73 8.44 2.53
N ASP A 77 1.02 9.74 2.51
CA ASP A 77 1.17 10.60 3.70
C ASP A 77 2.13 10.03 4.75
N SER A 78 3.29 9.55 4.28
CA SER A 78 4.02 8.48 4.94
C SER A 78 5.34 8.89 5.59
N VAL A 79 5.82 10.11 5.36
CA VAL A 79 7.19 10.52 5.74
C VAL A 79 7.24 11.39 6.99
N THR A 80 6.11 11.94 7.45
CA THR A 80 6.05 12.76 8.67
C THR A 80 4.79 12.50 9.47
N GLU A 81 4.86 12.74 10.78
CA GLU A 81 3.67 12.81 11.62
C GLU A 81 2.98 14.16 11.45
N ARG A 82 1.65 14.15 11.39
CA ARG A 82 0.84 15.38 11.39
C ARG A 82 -0.48 15.17 12.10
N ASN A 83 -1.02 16.25 12.66
CA ASN A 83 -2.38 16.26 13.16
C ASN A 83 -3.32 16.73 12.05
N SER A 84 -4.41 16.00 11.84
CA SER A 84 -5.43 16.36 10.86
C SER A 84 -6.75 16.65 11.55
N ARG A 85 -7.47 17.62 10.98
CA ARG A 85 -8.83 18.02 11.36
C ARG A 85 -9.85 17.66 10.28
N MET A 86 -9.50 16.76 9.36
CA MET A 86 -10.34 16.41 8.21
C MET A 86 -11.75 15.96 8.59
N TYR A 87 -11.92 15.34 9.77
CA TYR A 87 -13.22 14.89 10.29
C TYR A 87 -13.94 15.93 11.17
N GLY A 88 -13.45 17.17 11.20
CA GLY A 88 -14.00 18.28 11.99
C GLY A 88 -13.00 18.81 13.02
N ALA A 89 -13.22 20.05 13.46
CA ALA A 89 -12.29 20.76 14.35
C ALA A 89 -12.04 20.04 15.70
N GLU A 90 -13.05 19.32 16.20
CA GLU A 90 -13.02 18.57 17.46
C GLU A 90 -12.56 17.11 17.31
N LYS A 91 -12.34 16.64 16.07
CA LYS A 91 -11.92 15.27 15.77
C LYS A 91 -10.50 15.25 15.25
N ILE A 92 -9.59 15.80 16.06
CA ILE A 92 -8.16 15.78 15.76
C ILE A 92 -7.68 14.34 15.85
N TYR A 93 -7.03 13.86 14.80
CA TYR A 93 -6.32 12.58 14.81
C TYR A 93 -4.92 12.74 14.25
N GLN A 94 -4.02 11.87 14.70
CA GLN A 94 -2.61 11.91 14.35
C GLN A 94 -2.32 10.91 13.23
N TYR A 95 -1.61 11.39 12.22
CA TYR A 95 -1.03 10.57 11.17
C TYR A 95 0.23 9.92 11.75
N GLY A 96 0.27 8.59 11.67
CA GLY A 96 1.31 7.77 12.28
C GLY A 96 1.92 6.74 11.33
N VAL A 97 1.65 6.83 10.02
CA VAL A 97 2.15 5.88 9.02
C VAL A 97 3.67 5.76 9.06
N CYS A 98 4.39 6.88 9.23
CA CYS A 98 5.85 6.91 9.29
C CYS A 98 6.42 6.02 10.42
N ARG A 99 5.74 5.90 11.57
CA ARG A 99 6.19 5.03 12.68
C ARG A 99 6.22 3.57 12.28
N TYR A 100 5.23 3.12 11.52
CA TYR A 100 5.19 1.74 11.02
C TYR A 100 6.30 1.53 9.99
N LEU A 101 6.49 2.49 9.08
CA LEU A 101 7.53 2.41 8.06
C LEU A 101 8.93 2.44 8.64
N ASP A 102 9.17 3.20 9.71
CA ASP A 102 10.44 3.20 10.42
C ASP A 102 10.73 1.83 11.05
N GLN A 103 9.71 1.10 11.51
CA GLN A 103 9.88 -0.29 11.93
C GLN A 103 10.24 -1.20 10.75
N LEU A 104 9.58 -1.04 9.60
CA LEU A 104 9.89 -1.81 8.39
C LEU A 104 11.30 -1.53 7.86
N LYS A 105 11.83 -0.30 8.00
CA LYS A 105 13.21 0.04 7.63
C LYS A 105 14.25 -0.76 8.43
N THR A 106 13.91 -1.17 9.65
CA THR A 106 14.79 -2.01 10.48
C THR A 106 14.64 -3.50 10.21
N ASP A 107 13.62 -3.92 9.46
CA ASP A 107 13.33 -5.31 9.17
C ASP A 107 13.97 -5.73 7.84
N ALA A 108 14.98 -6.59 7.92
CA ALA A 108 15.73 -7.07 6.75
C ALA A 108 14.87 -7.82 5.71
N ARG A 109 13.64 -8.24 6.08
CA ARG A 109 12.67 -8.85 5.15
C ARG A 109 12.09 -7.83 4.17
N PHE A 110 12.27 -6.54 4.39
CA PHE A 110 11.73 -5.49 3.55
C PHE A 110 12.82 -4.59 2.99
N GLN A 111 12.56 -4.05 1.80
CA GLN A 111 13.28 -2.90 1.26
C GLN A 111 12.31 -1.73 1.27
N VAL A 112 12.73 -0.61 1.87
CA VAL A 112 11.90 0.58 2.06
C VAL A 112 12.61 1.77 1.44
N PHE A 113 11.87 2.56 0.65
CA PHE A 113 12.39 3.76 0.01
C PHE A 113 11.36 4.89 0.12
N ASP A 114 11.77 6.01 0.71
CA ASP A 114 10.93 7.18 0.88
C ASP A 114 11.10 8.14 -0.31
N PHE A 115 9.98 8.61 -0.85
CA PHE A 115 9.90 9.75 -1.76
C PHE A 115 9.43 10.96 -0.93
N PRO A 116 10.34 11.82 -0.46
CA PRO A 116 10.01 12.93 0.43
C PRO A 116 9.48 14.15 -0.34
N PHE A 117 8.53 13.94 -1.26
CA PHE A 117 7.87 15.00 -2.00
C PHE A 117 6.47 15.20 -1.46
N THR A 118 6.05 16.46 -1.29
CA THR A 118 4.72 16.83 -0.75
C THR A 118 4.46 16.17 0.61
N ASP A 119 3.33 15.49 0.79
CA ASP A 119 2.99 14.80 2.04
C ASP A 119 3.71 13.43 2.19
N GLY A 120 4.47 13.02 1.17
CA GLY A 120 5.32 11.84 1.15
C GLY A 120 4.66 10.60 0.57
N LEU A 121 5.49 9.79 -0.08
CA LEU A 121 5.11 8.46 -0.56
C LEU A 121 6.25 7.50 -0.19
N THR A 122 5.94 6.38 0.46
CA THR A 122 6.94 5.37 0.78
C THR A 122 6.66 4.10 0.00
N LEU A 123 7.68 3.60 -0.70
CA LEU A 123 7.69 2.31 -1.36
C LEU A 123 8.22 1.26 -0.39
N VAL A 124 7.50 0.15 -0.27
CA VAL A 124 7.91 -1.05 0.46
C VAL A 124 7.84 -2.24 -0.49
N ARG A 125 8.84 -3.11 -0.47
CA ARG A 125 8.77 -4.41 -1.13
C ARG A 125 9.39 -5.51 -0.29
N LYS A 126 9.02 -6.75 -0.55
CA LYS A 126 9.70 -7.92 0.02
C LYS A 126 11.16 -7.95 -0.45
N ASN A 127 12.08 -8.16 0.48
CA ASN A 127 13.48 -8.43 0.20
C ASN A 127 13.65 -9.94 -0.05
N THR A 128 13.66 -10.35 -1.31
CA THR A 128 13.80 -11.76 -1.68
C THR A 128 15.25 -12.23 -1.70
N GLY A 129 16.22 -11.36 -1.42
CA GLY A 129 17.65 -11.65 -1.53
C GLY A 129 18.12 -11.93 -2.97
N ARG A 130 17.21 -11.88 -3.96
CA ARG A 130 17.51 -12.15 -5.36
C ARG A 130 18.32 -11.00 -5.93
N LYS A 131 19.56 -11.28 -6.30
CA LYS A 131 20.41 -10.33 -7.01
C LYS A 131 19.92 -10.19 -8.46
N ILE A 132 19.57 -8.97 -8.85
CA ILE A 132 19.21 -8.63 -10.24
C ILE A 132 20.45 -8.74 -11.14
N PHE A 133 21.63 -8.45 -10.57
CA PHE A 133 22.91 -8.51 -11.25
C PHE A 133 23.85 -9.47 -10.52
N ASP A 134 24.33 -10.49 -11.22
CA ASP A 134 25.46 -11.33 -10.78
C ASP A 134 26.68 -11.00 -11.65
N PRO A 135 27.67 -10.25 -11.14
CA PRO A 135 28.84 -9.88 -11.92
C PRO A 135 29.65 -11.08 -12.40
N ARG A 136 29.47 -12.27 -11.80
CA ARG A 136 30.13 -13.52 -12.21
C ARG A 136 29.48 -14.16 -13.43
N LYS A 137 28.31 -13.68 -13.85
CA LYS A 137 27.62 -14.10 -15.08
C LYS A 137 27.87 -13.15 -16.24
N LEU A 138 28.71 -12.14 -16.06
CA LEU A 138 29.27 -11.41 -17.19
C LEU A 138 30.28 -12.35 -17.85
N ASP A 139 29.93 -12.85 -19.03
CA ASP A 139 30.92 -13.48 -19.89
C ASP A 139 32.11 -12.52 -20.05
N PRO A 140 33.35 -12.96 -19.86
CA PRO A 140 34.49 -12.19 -20.30
C PRO A 140 34.35 -12.04 -21.82
N GLN A 141 33.94 -10.85 -22.29
CA GLN A 141 33.93 -10.57 -23.71
C GLN A 141 35.36 -10.70 -24.24
N PRO A 142 35.55 -11.30 -25.42
CA PRO A 142 36.86 -11.57 -26.01
C PRO A 142 37.63 -10.30 -26.38
#